data_AF-A0A956F090-F1
#
_entry.id   AF-A0A956F090-F1
#
_cell.length_a   1.000
_cell.length_b   1.000
_cell.length_c   1.000
_cell.angle_alpha   90.00
_cell.angle_beta   90.00
_cell.angle_gamma   90.00
#
_symmetry.space_group_name_H-M   'P 1'
#
loop_
_entity.id
_entity.type
_entity.pdbx_description
1 polymer ?
#
loop_
_entity_poly.entity_id
_entity_poly.type
_entity_poly.pdbx_seq_one_letter_code
_entity_poly.pdbx_strand_id
1 'polypeptide(L)'
;SLRGGSQMRLIESALRLFRESDERHLASGPISRILVHFKRCDERQAERDLIRQAFATVFDGANCCFLNYERDQLEIGQAVSYQSLVQYLREDGPYHSSHRSRIEIVQRHLQQEVGRYENHHFFVRPVLVEGGIPQIEFVYTGEYRDRKVEAFVEGYTEEKPIYIEPAAFRTQRATFVELKDYERASRRFGGVWVLQRDIVRLLLPQQVAVLYLFFDEQLFPEVERAFTWEQLYERQRMSPHIPAASRNSQTFLDMLLEGLALTRFIVREGDTYQLGPGFDQYQHVTFYQLGDYSKRHR
;
A
#
# COMPACT_ATOMS: atom_id res chain seq x y z
N SER A 1 -7.76 -18.16 -29.33
CA SER A 1 -9.19 -17.99 -29.00
C SER A 1 -9.73 -16.75 -29.70
N LEU A 2 -10.57 -16.90 -30.73
CA LEU A 2 -11.15 -15.77 -31.48
C LEU A 2 -12.07 -14.89 -30.62
N ARG A 3 -12.73 -15.48 -29.61
CA ARG A 3 -13.59 -14.75 -28.65
C ARG A 3 -12.80 -13.84 -27.72
N GLY A 4 -11.63 -14.30 -27.23
CA GLY A 4 -10.75 -13.48 -26.38
C GLY A 4 -10.22 -12.24 -27.09
N GLY A 5 -9.80 -12.39 -28.35
CA GLY A 5 -9.37 -11.25 -29.18
C GLY A 5 -10.49 -10.26 -29.50
N SER A 6 -11.71 -10.75 -29.72
CA SER A 6 -12.88 -9.88 -29.91
C SER A 6 -13.25 -9.12 -28.65
N GLN A 7 -13.18 -9.77 -27.48
CA GLN A 7 -13.51 -9.14 -26.20
C GLN A 7 -12.46 -8.09 -25.81
N MET A 8 -11.17 -8.38 -25.99
CA MET A 8 -10.09 -7.43 -25.74
C MET A 8 -10.28 -6.14 -26.55
N ARG A 9 -10.57 -6.24 -27.86
CA ARG A 9 -10.83 -5.07 -28.71
C ARG A 9 -12.02 -4.22 -28.25
N LEU A 10 -13.07 -4.84 -27.73
CA LEU A 10 -14.23 -4.12 -27.19
C LEU A 10 -13.86 -3.37 -25.90
N ILE A 11 -13.08 -3.99 -25.01
CA ILE A 11 -12.59 -3.35 -23.78
C ILE A 11 -11.67 -2.18 -24.14
N GLU A 12 -10.72 -2.37 -25.06
CA GLU A 12 -9.85 -1.28 -25.54
C GLU A 12 -10.66 -0.14 -26.15
N SER A 13 -11.67 -0.43 -26.96
CA SER A 13 -12.52 0.59 -27.57
C SER A 13 -13.27 1.40 -26.50
N ALA A 14 -13.82 0.73 -25.47
CA ALA A 14 -14.47 1.41 -24.35
C ALA A 14 -13.50 2.29 -23.55
N LEU A 15 -12.28 1.80 -23.28
CA LEU A 15 -11.25 2.57 -22.60
C LEU A 15 -10.76 3.77 -23.42
N ARG A 16 -10.66 3.64 -24.75
CA ARG A 16 -10.35 4.75 -25.65
C ARG A 16 -11.42 5.83 -25.62
N LEU A 17 -12.70 5.48 -25.54
CA LEU A 17 -13.78 6.46 -25.40
C LEU A 17 -13.60 7.33 -24.15
N PHE A 18 -13.18 6.73 -23.03
CA PHE A 18 -12.84 7.48 -21.83
C PHE A 18 -11.66 8.42 -22.09
N ARG A 19 -10.54 7.92 -22.58
CA ARG A 19 -9.36 8.74 -22.89
C ARG A 19 -9.68 9.89 -23.85
N GLU A 20 -10.40 9.63 -24.95
CA GLU A 20 -10.79 10.64 -25.92
C GLU A 20 -11.76 11.67 -25.34
N SER A 21 -12.66 11.27 -24.44
CA SER A 21 -13.57 12.21 -23.76
C SER A 21 -12.81 13.18 -22.87
N ASP A 22 -11.74 12.73 -22.22
CA ASP A 22 -10.83 13.56 -21.42
C ASP A 22 -10.02 14.51 -22.31
N GLU A 23 -9.37 13.98 -23.35
CA GLU A 23 -8.53 14.74 -24.30
C GLU A 23 -9.32 15.82 -25.07
N ARG A 24 -10.60 15.56 -25.37
CA ARG A 24 -11.47 16.48 -26.10
C ARG A 24 -12.33 17.37 -25.19
N HIS A 25 -12.12 17.32 -23.87
CA HIS A 25 -12.89 18.08 -22.89
C HIS A 25 -14.41 17.89 -23.01
N LEU A 26 -14.85 16.67 -23.33
CA LEU A 26 -16.27 16.31 -23.44
C LEU A 26 -16.90 16.02 -22.08
N ALA A 27 -16.09 15.82 -21.05
CA ALA A 27 -16.51 15.67 -19.66
C ALA A 27 -16.30 16.97 -18.87
N SER A 28 -17.05 17.15 -17.78
CA SER A 28 -16.94 18.30 -16.87
C SER A 28 -15.66 18.34 -16.03
N GLY A 29 -14.78 17.36 -16.19
CA GLY A 29 -13.51 17.23 -15.49
C GLY A 29 -12.76 15.96 -15.92
N PRO A 30 -11.56 15.72 -15.37
CA PRO A 30 -10.77 14.54 -15.71
C PRO A 30 -11.49 13.26 -15.30
N ILE A 31 -11.24 12.18 -16.04
CA ILE A 31 -11.78 10.87 -15.67
C ILE A 31 -11.13 10.40 -14.38
N SER A 32 -11.92 10.50 -13.31
CA SER A 32 -11.47 10.16 -11.96
C SER A 32 -11.58 8.67 -11.68
N ARG A 33 -12.58 7.98 -12.25
CA ARG A 33 -12.97 6.62 -11.87
C ARG A 33 -13.48 5.81 -13.06
N ILE A 34 -13.03 4.56 -13.17
CA ILE A 34 -13.58 3.57 -14.10
C ILE A 34 -13.96 2.32 -13.30
N LEU A 35 -15.21 1.88 -13.45
CA LEU A 35 -15.74 0.70 -12.77
C LEU A 35 -15.97 -0.41 -13.78
N VAL A 36 -15.58 -1.63 -13.42
CA VAL A 36 -15.84 -2.84 -14.20
C VAL A 36 -16.71 -3.77 -13.38
N HIS A 37 -17.81 -4.21 -13.98
CA HIS A 37 -18.78 -5.08 -13.33
C HIS A 37 -18.85 -6.44 -14.01
N PHE A 38 -18.63 -7.50 -13.25
CA PHE A 38 -18.84 -8.89 -13.69
C PHE A 38 -18.86 -9.85 -12.50
N LYS A 39 -19.65 -10.92 -12.62
CA LYS A 39 -19.84 -11.91 -11.55
C LYS A 39 -18.52 -12.59 -11.15
N ARG A 40 -18.29 -12.69 -9.84
CA ARG A 40 -17.09 -13.24 -9.18
C ARG A 40 -15.81 -12.57 -9.70
N CYS A 41 -15.84 -11.25 -9.83
CA CYS A 41 -14.75 -10.48 -10.40
C CYS A 41 -13.40 -10.69 -9.70
N ASP A 42 -13.42 -11.02 -8.42
CA ASP A 42 -12.23 -11.28 -7.63
C ASP A 42 -11.62 -12.69 -7.83
N GLU A 43 -12.37 -13.64 -8.37
CA GLU A 43 -11.91 -14.99 -8.72
C GLU A 43 -11.43 -15.13 -10.16
N ARG A 44 -12.00 -14.30 -11.04
CA ARG A 44 -11.88 -14.40 -12.48
C ARG A 44 -10.62 -13.69 -13.00
N GLN A 45 -9.48 -14.29 -12.70
CA GLN A 45 -8.16 -13.73 -13.03
C GLN A 45 -7.96 -13.53 -14.54
N ALA A 46 -8.38 -14.49 -15.38
CA ALA A 46 -8.19 -14.39 -16.83
C ALA A 46 -8.90 -13.16 -17.42
N GLU A 47 -10.10 -12.84 -16.92
CA GLU A 47 -10.88 -11.68 -17.33
C GLU A 47 -10.25 -10.37 -16.85
N ARG A 48 -9.73 -10.36 -15.62
CA ARG A 48 -8.96 -9.22 -15.10
C ARG A 48 -7.68 -8.98 -15.89
N ASP A 49 -6.97 -10.03 -16.27
CA ASP A 49 -5.77 -9.91 -17.10
C ASP A 49 -6.07 -9.31 -18.48
N LEU A 50 -7.21 -9.66 -19.11
CA LEU A 50 -7.65 -9.00 -20.34
C LEU A 50 -7.90 -7.50 -20.15
N ILE A 51 -8.53 -7.11 -19.03
CA ILE A 51 -8.78 -5.70 -18.70
C ILE A 51 -7.46 -4.96 -18.47
N ARG A 52 -6.52 -5.56 -17.73
CA ARG A 52 -5.19 -4.97 -17.46
C ARG A 52 -4.40 -4.78 -18.76
N GLN A 53 -4.43 -5.76 -19.67
CA GLN A 53 -3.77 -5.67 -20.98
C GLN A 53 -4.40 -4.58 -21.85
N ALA A 54 -5.73 -4.50 -21.91
CA ALA A 54 -6.43 -3.44 -22.62
C ALA A 54 -6.11 -2.06 -22.03
N PHE A 55 -6.07 -1.94 -20.70
CA PHE A 55 -5.69 -0.71 -20.01
C PHE A 55 -4.26 -0.29 -20.34
N ALA A 56 -3.29 -1.20 -20.22
CA ALA A 56 -1.90 -0.91 -20.58
C ALA A 56 -1.75 -0.49 -22.05
N THR A 57 -2.56 -1.06 -22.95
CA THR A 57 -2.57 -0.69 -24.38
C THR A 57 -3.10 0.73 -24.62
N VAL A 58 -4.13 1.15 -23.89
CA VAL A 58 -4.77 2.47 -24.06
C VAL A 58 -4.05 3.57 -23.29
N PHE A 59 -3.43 3.25 -22.16
CA PHE A 59 -2.75 4.20 -21.26
C PHE A 59 -1.23 4.01 -21.26
N ASP A 60 -0.65 3.68 -22.42
CA ASP A 60 0.79 3.74 -22.70
C ASP A 60 1.67 2.97 -21.70
N GLY A 61 1.27 1.74 -21.37
CA GLY A 61 2.00 0.83 -20.49
C GLY A 61 1.79 1.07 -19.00
N ALA A 62 0.83 1.93 -18.61
CA ALA A 62 0.52 2.19 -17.21
C ALA A 62 0.12 0.91 -16.45
N ASN A 63 0.62 0.78 -15.22
CA ASN A 63 0.25 -0.31 -14.33
C ASN A 63 -1.23 -0.22 -13.95
N CYS A 64 -1.93 -1.35 -14.00
CA CYS A 64 -3.35 -1.47 -13.67
C CYS A 64 -3.54 -2.46 -12.52
N CYS A 65 -4.26 -2.01 -11.50
CA CYS A 65 -4.75 -2.84 -10.40
C CYS A 65 -6.23 -2.51 -10.13
N PHE A 66 -6.86 -3.33 -9.30
CA PHE A 66 -8.28 -3.25 -9.02
C PHE A 66 -8.53 -3.02 -7.55
N LEU A 67 -9.28 -1.98 -7.18
CA LEU A 67 -9.83 -1.85 -5.85
C LEU A 67 -11.16 -2.61 -5.79
N ASN A 68 -11.26 -3.57 -4.85
CA ASN A 68 -12.50 -4.31 -4.61
C ASN A 68 -13.36 -3.55 -3.58
N TYR A 69 -14.28 -2.73 -4.07
CA TYR A 69 -15.14 -1.88 -3.24
C TYR A 69 -16.49 -2.53 -2.95
N GLU A 70 -17.07 -3.21 -3.95
CA GLU A 70 -18.42 -3.80 -3.90
C GLU A 70 -18.43 -5.19 -4.54
N ARG A 71 -19.41 -6.01 -4.16
CA ARG A 71 -19.56 -7.36 -4.71
C ARG A 71 -19.73 -7.30 -6.23
N ASP A 72 -18.95 -8.12 -6.94
CA ASP A 72 -18.97 -8.21 -8.41
C ASP A 72 -18.58 -6.90 -9.14
N GLN A 73 -17.97 -5.93 -8.43
CA GLN A 73 -17.54 -4.65 -9.00
C GLN A 73 -16.09 -4.33 -8.60
N LEU A 74 -15.28 -3.98 -9.60
CA LEU A 74 -13.89 -3.58 -9.42
C LEU A 74 -13.69 -2.16 -9.93
N GLU A 75 -12.94 -1.37 -9.17
CA GLU A 75 -12.48 -0.06 -9.60
C GLU A 75 -11.07 -0.13 -10.16
N ILE A 76 -10.87 0.37 -11.37
CA ILE A 76 -9.54 0.45 -11.99
C ILE A 76 -8.76 1.60 -11.37
N GLY A 77 -7.52 1.34 -10.98
CA GLY A 77 -6.57 2.36 -10.56
C GLY A 77 -5.14 1.86 -10.58
N GLN A 78 -4.28 2.56 -9.85
CA GLN A 78 -2.86 2.24 -9.76
C GLN A 78 -2.46 2.04 -8.30
N ALA A 79 -1.45 1.19 -8.08
CA ALA A 79 -0.91 0.94 -6.75
C ALA A 79 0.57 1.30 -6.73
N VAL A 80 0.99 2.03 -5.69
CA VAL A 80 2.41 2.23 -5.37
C VAL A 80 2.74 1.31 -4.21
N SER A 81 3.65 0.37 -4.44
CA SER A 81 4.09 -0.56 -3.41
C SER A 81 5.15 0.07 -2.53
N TYR A 82 4.99 -0.11 -1.22
CA TYR A 82 5.96 0.32 -0.22
C TYR A 82 6.91 -0.83 0.12
N GLN A 83 6.37 -1.92 0.67
CA GLN A 83 7.10 -3.10 1.11
C GLN A 83 6.19 -4.32 1.05
N SER A 84 6.74 -5.53 1.20
CA SER A 84 5.89 -6.71 1.35
C SER A 84 5.02 -6.62 2.61
N LEU A 85 3.85 -7.26 2.61
CA LEU A 85 3.00 -7.34 3.79
C LEU A 85 3.74 -8.01 4.95
N VAL A 86 4.53 -9.04 4.66
CA VAL A 86 5.34 -9.74 5.67
C VAL A 86 6.33 -8.78 6.32
N GLN A 87 7.05 -7.97 5.52
CA GLN A 87 7.98 -6.97 6.06
C GLN A 87 7.28 -5.91 6.92
N TYR A 88 6.09 -5.49 6.51
CA TYR A 88 5.26 -4.58 7.31
C TYR A 88 4.85 -5.21 8.65
N LEU A 89 4.40 -6.48 8.66
CA LEU A 89 3.98 -7.16 9.88
C LEU A 89 5.15 -7.45 10.82
N ARG A 90 6.32 -7.75 10.27
CA ARG A 90 7.53 -8.03 11.05
C ARG A 90 8.26 -6.80 11.54
N GLU A 91 7.93 -5.63 10.99
CA GLU A 91 8.69 -4.38 11.20
C GLU A 91 10.19 -4.57 10.84
N ASP A 92 10.48 -5.31 9.77
CA ASP A 92 11.85 -5.50 9.25
C ASP A 92 12.02 -4.96 7.81
N GLY A 93 11.02 -4.24 7.33
CA GLY A 93 11.07 -3.51 6.07
C GLY A 93 11.63 -2.09 6.20
N PRO A 94 11.79 -1.37 5.06
CA PRO A 94 12.31 0.00 5.05
C PRO A 94 11.39 1.02 5.75
N TYR A 95 10.11 0.71 5.94
CA TYR A 95 9.14 1.58 6.60
C TYR A 95 8.85 1.11 8.01
N HIS A 96 9.68 1.55 8.95
CA HIS A 96 9.57 1.19 10.36
C HIS A 96 8.79 2.24 11.17
N SER A 97 7.91 1.77 12.05
CA SER A 97 7.00 2.60 12.86
C SER A 97 7.70 3.51 13.88
N SER A 98 8.87 3.12 14.36
CA SER A 98 9.69 3.93 15.30
C SER A 98 10.07 5.32 14.76
N HIS A 99 10.09 5.51 13.45
CA HIS A 99 10.46 6.76 12.81
C HIS A 99 9.30 7.75 12.68
N ARG A 100 8.08 7.31 12.96
CA ARG A 100 6.87 8.09 12.68
C ARG A 100 6.86 9.43 13.41
N SER A 101 7.23 9.45 14.69
CA SER A 101 7.27 10.68 15.49
C SER A 101 8.25 11.70 14.91
N ARG A 102 9.45 11.25 14.52
CA ARG A 102 10.48 12.08 13.87
C ARG A 102 9.95 12.71 12.59
N ILE A 103 9.28 11.92 11.75
CA ILE A 103 8.69 12.40 10.49
C ILE A 103 7.55 13.38 10.72
N GLU A 104 6.66 13.10 11.68
CA GLU A 104 5.55 14.00 12.03
C GLU A 104 6.05 15.37 12.53
N ILE A 105 7.13 15.39 13.32
CA ILE A 105 7.76 16.63 13.81
C ILE A 105 8.27 17.46 12.62
N VAL A 106 9.03 16.85 11.71
CA VAL A 106 9.55 17.52 10.51
C VAL A 106 8.41 18.02 9.63
N GLN A 107 7.42 17.17 9.32
CA GLN A 107 6.26 17.56 8.51
C GLN A 107 5.52 18.76 9.11
N ARG A 108 5.26 18.73 10.42
CA ARG A 108 4.54 19.81 11.11
C ARG A 108 5.30 21.12 10.99
N HIS A 109 6.62 21.10 11.19
CA HIS A 109 7.44 22.29 11.06
C HIS A 109 7.41 22.86 9.63
N LEU A 110 7.58 22.00 8.61
CA LEU A 110 7.54 22.42 7.20
C LEU A 110 6.19 23.04 6.81
N GLN A 111 5.08 22.54 7.37
CA GLN A 111 3.73 23.06 7.12
C GLN A 111 3.45 24.39 7.83
N GLN A 112 4.11 24.67 8.96
CA GLN A 112 3.95 25.93 9.69
C GLN A 112 4.68 27.10 9.01
N GLU A 113 5.79 26.80 8.33
CA GLU A 113 6.71 27.79 7.76
C GLU A 113 6.78 27.69 6.23
N VAL A 114 5.64 27.50 5.56
CA VAL A 114 5.58 27.22 4.10
C VAL A 114 6.40 28.22 3.28
N GLY A 115 6.27 29.52 3.57
CA GLY A 115 6.99 30.61 2.89
C GLY A 115 8.52 30.50 2.95
N ARG A 116 9.05 29.85 3.99
CA ARG A 116 10.49 29.65 4.18
C ARG A 116 11.04 28.54 3.30
N TYR A 117 10.19 27.58 2.94
CA TYR A 117 10.58 26.34 2.29
C TYR A 117 10.04 26.22 0.85
N GLU A 118 9.43 27.26 0.29
CA GLU A 118 8.75 27.22 -1.03
C GLU A 118 9.64 26.69 -2.17
N ASN A 119 10.95 26.98 -2.12
CA ASN A 119 11.92 26.56 -3.14
C ASN A 119 12.64 25.23 -2.83
N HIS A 120 12.20 24.51 -1.79
CA HIS A 120 12.85 23.31 -1.29
C HIS A 120 11.85 22.16 -1.13
N HIS A 121 12.27 20.96 -1.52
CA HIS A 121 11.46 19.75 -1.38
C HIS A 121 12.16 18.75 -0.45
N PHE A 122 11.42 18.25 0.53
CA PHE A 122 11.93 17.38 1.58
C PHE A 122 11.46 15.94 1.41
N PHE A 123 12.39 15.02 1.64
CA PHE A 123 12.19 13.58 1.51
C PHE A 123 12.89 12.83 2.65
N VAL A 124 12.64 11.53 2.70
CA VAL A 124 13.32 10.56 3.56
C VAL A 124 14.01 9.55 2.66
N ARG A 125 15.25 9.20 3.00
CA ARG A 125 15.95 8.05 2.42
C ARG A 125 16.05 6.96 3.50
N PRO A 126 15.31 5.85 3.38
CA PRO A 126 15.49 4.69 4.25
C PRO A 126 16.80 3.97 3.92
N VAL A 127 17.55 3.60 4.94
CA VAL A 127 18.80 2.83 4.83
C VAL A 127 18.60 1.53 5.60
N LEU A 128 18.52 0.41 4.89
CA LEU A 128 18.36 -0.89 5.51
C LEU A 128 19.62 -1.26 6.30
N VAL A 129 19.43 -1.75 7.52
CA VAL A 129 20.49 -2.24 8.40
C VAL A 129 20.23 -3.72 8.64
N GLU A 130 21.24 -4.56 8.40
CA GLU A 130 21.11 -6.01 8.55
C GLU A 130 20.74 -6.38 9.99
N GLY A 131 19.64 -7.12 10.17
CA GLY A 131 19.17 -7.59 11.47
C GLY A 131 18.70 -6.50 12.43
N GLY A 132 18.55 -5.25 11.97
CA GLY A 132 18.22 -4.10 12.80
C GLY A 132 17.06 -3.28 12.26
N ILE A 133 16.65 -2.30 13.07
CA ILE A 133 15.73 -1.24 12.63
C ILE A 133 16.44 -0.46 11.52
N PRO A 134 15.80 -0.20 10.36
CA PRO A 134 16.41 0.63 9.32
C PRO A 134 16.78 2.00 9.88
N GLN A 135 17.75 2.68 9.29
CA GLN A 135 17.96 4.10 9.56
C GLN A 135 17.18 4.94 8.57
N ILE A 136 16.91 6.19 8.93
CA ILE A 136 16.35 7.17 8.02
C ILE A 136 17.23 8.41 7.98
N GLU A 137 17.44 8.91 6.78
CA GLU A 137 18.08 10.18 6.54
C GLU A 137 17.04 11.16 6.01
N PHE A 138 16.92 12.32 6.67
CA PHE A 138 16.16 13.43 6.14
C PHE A 138 16.98 14.10 5.05
N VAL A 139 16.39 14.30 3.87
CA VAL A 139 17.06 14.92 2.74
C VAL A 139 16.21 16.01 2.14
N TYR A 140 16.85 16.96 1.48
CA TYR A 140 16.14 17.99 0.72
C TYR A 140 16.85 18.29 -0.59
N THR A 141 16.08 18.75 -1.58
CA THR A 141 16.59 19.23 -2.86
C THR A 141 16.04 20.62 -3.14
N GLY A 142 16.83 21.42 -3.84
CA GLY A 142 16.55 22.80 -4.25
C GLY A 142 17.60 23.26 -5.26
N GLU A 143 17.46 24.46 -5.81
CA GLU A 143 18.39 24.99 -6.81
C GLU A 143 19.86 25.00 -6.32
N TYR A 144 20.05 25.31 -5.04
CA TYR A 144 21.34 25.30 -4.36
C TYR A 144 21.19 24.85 -2.91
N ARG A 145 22.32 24.56 -2.26
CA ARG A 145 22.38 24.24 -0.83
C ARG A 145 22.07 25.48 0.00
N ASP A 146 21.05 25.41 0.86
CA ASP A 146 20.68 26.49 1.77
C ASP A 146 21.00 26.13 3.23
N ARG A 147 22.09 26.69 3.75
CA ARG A 147 22.51 26.49 5.15
C ARG A 147 21.52 27.05 6.17
N LYS A 148 20.71 28.05 5.79
CA LYS A 148 19.68 28.58 6.70
C LYS A 148 18.57 27.54 6.86
N VAL A 149 18.11 26.95 5.76
CA VAL A 149 17.13 25.86 5.79
C VAL A 149 17.61 24.70 6.64
N GLU A 150 18.87 24.27 6.46
CA GLU A 150 19.48 23.22 7.29
C GLU A 150 19.44 23.57 8.79
N ALA A 151 19.90 24.78 9.15
CA ALA A 151 19.94 25.22 10.54
C ALA A 151 18.55 25.38 11.16
N PHE A 152 17.54 25.81 10.39
CA PHE A 152 16.17 25.93 10.89
C PHE A 152 15.56 24.56 11.16
N VAL A 153 15.64 23.64 10.20
CA VAL A 153 15.10 22.29 10.40
C VAL A 153 15.78 21.61 11.59
N GLU A 154 17.12 21.66 11.66
CA GLU A 154 17.88 21.08 12.78
C GLU A 154 17.50 21.74 14.11
N GLY A 155 17.38 23.08 14.15
CA GLY A 155 17.04 23.80 15.37
C GLY A 155 15.63 23.55 15.91
N TYR A 156 14.65 23.23 15.05
CA TYR A 156 13.26 23.00 15.46
C TYR A 156 12.87 21.53 15.61
N THR A 157 13.62 20.63 14.98
CA THR A 157 13.23 19.22 14.86
C THR A 157 14.30 18.27 15.38
N GLU A 158 15.51 18.76 15.68
CA GLU A 158 16.71 17.98 16.00
C GLU A 158 17.17 17.04 14.86
N GLU A 159 16.50 17.11 13.70
CA GLU A 159 16.85 16.35 12.50
C GLU A 159 17.73 17.18 11.58
N LYS A 160 18.81 16.57 11.11
CA LYS A 160 19.77 17.24 10.22
C LYS A 160 19.49 16.87 8.76
N PRO A 161 18.87 17.74 7.96
CA PRO A 161 18.57 17.42 6.57
C PRO A 161 19.85 17.48 5.72
N ILE A 162 19.98 16.52 4.79
CA ILE A 162 21.11 16.44 3.86
C ILE A 162 20.69 17.01 2.50
N TYR A 163 21.43 18.01 2.01
CA TYR A 163 21.20 18.54 0.67
C TYR A 163 21.63 17.55 -0.40
N ILE A 164 20.75 17.31 -1.38
CA ILE A 164 21.02 16.52 -2.57
C ILE A 164 20.88 17.43 -3.79
N GLU A 165 21.91 17.47 -4.64
CA GLU A 165 21.86 18.24 -5.88
C GLU A 165 20.77 17.73 -6.83
N PRO A 166 20.10 18.60 -7.61
CA PRO A 166 19.00 18.21 -8.49
C PRO A 166 19.38 17.11 -9.51
N ALA A 167 20.62 17.09 -10.00
CA ALA A 167 21.11 16.05 -10.90
C ALA A 167 21.22 14.68 -10.20
N ALA A 168 21.78 14.67 -8.99
CA ALA A 168 21.89 13.45 -8.17
C ALA A 168 20.50 12.96 -7.72
N PHE A 169 19.62 13.88 -7.32
CA PHE A 169 18.24 13.58 -6.94
C PHE A 169 17.49 12.89 -8.08
N ARG A 170 17.58 13.41 -9.32
CA ARG A 170 16.96 12.79 -10.49
C ARG A 170 17.51 11.40 -10.78
N THR A 171 18.82 11.22 -10.64
CA THR A 171 19.49 9.92 -10.86
C THR A 171 19.08 8.88 -9.82
N GLN A 172 18.86 9.29 -8.57
CA GLN A 172 18.55 8.42 -7.44
C GLN A 172 17.10 8.54 -6.96
N ARG A 173 16.18 9.05 -7.80
CA ARG A 173 14.80 9.39 -7.38
C ARG A 173 14.07 8.26 -6.66
N ALA A 174 14.32 7.02 -7.07
CA ALA A 174 13.70 5.82 -6.50
C ALA A 174 14.09 5.55 -5.03
N THR A 175 15.21 6.09 -4.54
CA THR A 175 15.64 5.90 -3.14
C THR A 175 15.03 6.92 -2.18
N PHE A 176 14.37 7.95 -2.70
CA PHE A 176 13.78 9.02 -1.90
C PHE A 176 12.27 8.85 -1.79
N VAL A 177 11.77 8.91 -0.57
CA VAL A 177 10.35 8.80 -0.26
C VAL A 177 9.85 10.14 0.29
N GLU A 178 8.69 10.59 -0.17
CA GLU A 178 8.06 11.76 0.42
C GLU A 178 7.75 11.50 1.91
N LEU A 179 7.91 12.54 2.74
CA LEU A 179 7.61 12.44 4.17
C LEU A 179 6.22 11.83 4.42
N LYS A 180 5.21 12.26 3.64
CA LYS A 180 3.82 11.80 3.76
C LYS A 180 3.65 10.32 3.41
N ASP A 181 4.38 9.84 2.41
CA ASP A 181 4.34 8.42 2.03
C ASP A 181 5.00 7.55 3.08
N TYR A 182 6.16 7.96 3.59
CA TYR A 182 6.80 7.21 4.65
C TYR A 182 5.90 7.15 5.88
N GLU A 183 5.34 8.30 6.31
CA GLU A 183 4.42 8.35 7.45
C GLU A 183 3.28 7.35 7.27
N ARG A 184 2.61 7.37 6.11
CA ARG A 184 1.54 6.42 5.78
C ARG A 184 2.01 4.96 5.80
N ALA A 185 3.13 4.66 5.17
CA ALA A 185 3.69 3.32 5.05
C ALA A 185 4.16 2.74 6.39
N SER A 186 4.54 3.60 7.33
CA SER A 186 5.04 3.23 8.68
C SER A 186 3.93 3.07 9.73
N ARG A 187 2.65 3.30 9.40
CA ARG A 187 1.53 3.20 10.35
C ARG A 187 1.21 1.76 10.71
N ARG A 188 1.73 1.31 11.85
CA ARG A 188 1.37 0.01 12.43
C ARG A 188 -0.07 -0.01 12.95
N PHE A 189 -0.78 -1.13 12.72
CA PHE A 189 -2.17 -1.33 13.11
C PHE A 189 -3.14 -0.23 12.62
N GLY A 190 -2.77 0.51 11.57
CA GLY A 190 -3.73 1.28 10.77
C GLY A 190 -4.50 0.34 9.84
N GLY A 191 -5.58 0.83 9.24
CA GLY A 191 -6.15 0.18 8.07
C GLY A 191 -5.11 0.21 6.94
N VAL A 192 -4.72 -0.96 6.43
CA VAL A 192 -3.64 -1.09 5.43
C VAL A 192 -4.19 -1.57 4.11
N TRP A 193 -3.85 -0.89 3.02
CA TRP A 193 -4.14 -1.38 1.69
C TRP A 193 -3.11 -2.42 1.27
N VAL A 194 -3.58 -3.61 0.92
CA VAL A 194 -2.74 -4.73 0.49
C VAL A 194 -3.09 -5.12 -0.93
N LEU A 195 -2.09 -5.16 -1.80
CA LEU A 195 -2.20 -5.72 -3.13
C LEU A 195 -1.99 -7.25 -3.06
N GLN A 196 -3.05 -7.99 -3.36
CA GLN A 196 -3.07 -9.43 -3.56
C GLN A 196 -3.13 -9.71 -5.06
N ARG A 197 -1.99 -10.05 -5.66
CA ARG A 197 -1.81 -10.13 -7.12
C ARG A 197 -2.14 -8.81 -7.81
N ASP A 198 -3.37 -8.65 -8.30
CA ASP A 198 -3.86 -7.49 -9.02
C ASP A 198 -5.02 -6.77 -8.30
N ILE A 199 -5.45 -7.28 -7.14
CA ILE A 199 -6.55 -6.70 -6.37
C ILE A 199 -6.01 -6.05 -5.09
N VAL A 200 -6.34 -4.79 -4.87
CA VAL A 200 -6.10 -4.06 -3.63
C VAL A 200 -7.29 -4.24 -2.70
N ARG A 201 -7.00 -4.66 -1.45
CA ARG A 201 -7.97 -4.86 -0.38
C ARG A 201 -7.55 -4.11 0.87
N LEU A 202 -8.52 -3.64 1.64
CA LEU A 202 -8.26 -3.04 2.94
C LEU A 202 -8.17 -4.15 4.00
N LEU A 203 -7.09 -4.12 4.77
CA LEU A 203 -6.90 -4.93 5.96
C LEU A 203 -7.12 -4.04 7.18
N LEU A 204 -8.15 -4.34 7.97
CA LEU A 204 -8.53 -3.52 9.12
C LEU A 204 -7.56 -3.72 10.30
N PRO A 205 -7.43 -2.75 11.22
CA PRO A 205 -6.54 -2.85 12.39
C PRO A 205 -6.67 -4.14 13.20
N GLN A 206 -7.89 -4.61 13.46
CA GLN A 206 -8.11 -5.84 14.22
C GLN A 206 -7.77 -7.09 13.40
N GLN A 207 -7.96 -7.04 12.08
CA GLN A 207 -7.56 -8.11 11.18
C GLN A 207 -6.03 -8.24 11.08
N VAL A 208 -5.31 -7.11 11.08
CA VAL A 208 -3.84 -7.09 11.21
C VAL A 208 -3.40 -7.82 12.48
N ALA A 209 -4.04 -7.55 13.62
CA ALA A 209 -3.73 -8.21 14.88
C ALA A 209 -3.97 -9.74 14.83
N VAL A 210 -5.06 -10.18 14.20
CA VAL A 210 -5.39 -11.61 14.07
C VAL A 210 -4.47 -12.34 13.10
N LEU A 211 -3.90 -11.68 12.08
CA LEU A 211 -2.92 -12.32 11.19
C LEU A 211 -1.68 -12.83 11.94
N TYR A 212 -1.26 -12.18 13.03
CA TYR A 212 -0.15 -12.67 13.85
C TYR A 212 -0.40 -14.04 14.49
N LEU A 213 -1.65 -14.51 14.55
CA LEU A 213 -1.94 -15.87 15.04
C LEU A 213 -1.44 -16.95 14.09
N PHE A 214 -1.16 -16.61 12.84
CA PHE A 214 -0.59 -17.51 11.82
C PHE A 214 0.94 -17.39 11.72
N PHE A 215 1.57 -16.69 12.66
CA PHE A 215 3.02 -16.50 12.70
C PHE A 215 3.61 -17.35 13.83
N ASP A 216 4.85 -17.76 13.66
CA ASP A 216 5.61 -18.43 14.71
C ASP A 216 6.13 -17.43 15.76
N GLU A 217 6.85 -17.95 16.77
CA GLU A 217 7.42 -17.14 17.84
C GLU A 217 8.48 -16.14 17.36
N GLN A 218 9.08 -16.39 16.19
CA GLN A 218 10.07 -15.55 15.54
C GLN A 218 9.44 -14.59 14.50
N LEU A 219 8.12 -14.52 14.44
CA LEU A 219 7.34 -13.70 13.50
C LEU A 219 7.55 -14.09 12.03
N PHE A 220 7.84 -15.35 11.73
CA PHE A 220 7.73 -15.87 10.36
C PHE A 220 6.32 -16.40 10.10
N PRO A 221 5.71 -16.08 8.94
CA PRO A 221 4.40 -16.58 8.59
C PRO A 221 4.44 -18.09 8.31
N GLU A 222 3.56 -18.86 8.95
CA GLU A 222 3.43 -20.30 8.75
C GLU A 222 2.49 -20.58 7.55
N VAL A 223 2.93 -20.17 6.34
CA VAL A 223 2.08 -20.11 5.11
C VAL A 223 1.42 -21.44 4.75
N GLU A 224 2.13 -22.56 4.91
CA GLU A 224 1.65 -23.91 4.55
C GLU A 224 0.92 -24.63 5.69
N ARG A 225 0.82 -23.99 6.87
CA ARG A 225 0.23 -24.62 8.05
C ARG A 225 -1.25 -24.28 8.17
N ALA A 226 -2.07 -25.33 8.21
CA ALA A 226 -3.46 -25.24 8.63
C ALA A 226 -3.57 -25.26 10.16
N PHE A 227 -4.40 -24.39 10.72
CA PHE A 227 -4.70 -24.29 12.13
C PHE A 227 -6.17 -24.60 12.38
N THR A 228 -6.47 -25.33 13.45
CA THR A 228 -7.86 -25.44 13.92
C THR A 228 -8.27 -24.16 14.64
N TRP A 229 -9.57 -23.96 14.79
CA TRP A 229 -10.11 -22.84 15.56
C TRP A 229 -9.55 -22.80 16.99
N GLU A 230 -9.48 -23.94 17.68
CA GLU A 230 -8.97 -24.04 19.06
C GLU A 230 -7.50 -23.61 19.16
N GLN A 231 -6.68 -23.99 18.17
CA GLN A 231 -5.28 -23.59 18.12
C GLN A 231 -5.13 -22.07 17.98
N LEU A 232 -5.92 -21.46 17.09
CA LEU A 232 -5.93 -20.00 16.92
C LEU A 232 -6.47 -19.30 18.17
N TYR A 233 -7.47 -19.87 18.83
CA TYR A 233 -8.01 -19.33 20.08
C TYR A 233 -6.99 -19.36 21.22
N GLU A 234 -6.23 -20.45 21.38
CA GLU A 234 -5.14 -20.50 22.36
C GLU A 234 -4.03 -19.50 22.04
N ARG A 235 -3.65 -19.35 20.75
CA ARG A 235 -2.72 -18.30 20.32
C ARG A 235 -3.25 -16.90 20.61
N GLN A 236 -4.55 -16.66 20.42
CA GLN A 236 -5.18 -15.37 20.73
C GLN A 236 -5.04 -15.00 22.21
N ARG A 237 -5.25 -15.96 23.11
CA ARG A 237 -5.17 -15.74 24.56
C ARG A 237 -3.78 -15.28 25.00
N MET A 238 -2.74 -15.71 24.29
CA MET A 238 -1.35 -15.40 24.58
C MET A 238 -0.78 -14.25 23.73
N SER A 239 -1.50 -13.80 22.70
CA SER A 239 -0.97 -12.85 21.73
C SER A 239 -0.75 -11.45 22.33
N PRO A 240 0.46 -10.88 22.22
CA PRO A 240 0.73 -9.50 22.63
C PRO A 240 0.09 -8.49 21.66
N HIS A 241 -0.24 -8.91 20.43
CA HIS A 241 -0.80 -8.05 19.38
C HIS A 241 -2.32 -7.88 19.49
N ILE A 242 -2.99 -8.73 20.27
CA ILE A 242 -4.44 -8.65 20.51
C ILE A 242 -4.72 -7.90 21.81
N PRO A 243 -5.65 -6.91 21.80
CA PRO A 243 -6.05 -6.17 23.00
C PRO A 243 -6.50 -7.11 24.13
N ALA A 244 -6.10 -6.82 25.36
CA ALA A 244 -6.39 -7.68 26.52
C ALA A 244 -7.89 -8.00 26.68
N ALA A 245 -8.77 -7.03 26.40
CA ALA A 245 -10.23 -7.20 26.46
C ALA A 245 -10.78 -8.21 25.42
N SER A 246 -10.06 -8.45 24.33
CA SER A 246 -10.47 -9.35 23.24
C SER A 246 -9.83 -10.73 23.31
N ARG A 247 -8.80 -10.94 24.14
CA ARG A 247 -8.03 -12.19 24.20
C ARG A 247 -8.87 -13.44 24.53
N ASN A 248 -9.91 -13.30 25.34
CA ASN A 248 -10.81 -14.39 25.70
C ASN A 248 -12.16 -14.32 24.95
N SER A 249 -12.27 -13.50 23.90
CA SER A 249 -13.51 -13.36 23.14
C SER A 249 -13.52 -14.31 21.95
N GLN A 250 -14.44 -15.28 21.97
CA GLN A 250 -14.66 -16.21 20.86
C GLN A 250 -15.26 -15.48 19.66
N THR A 251 -16.29 -14.65 19.89
CA THR A 251 -16.94 -13.86 18.85
C THR A 251 -15.96 -12.91 18.13
N PHE A 252 -14.99 -12.35 18.85
CA PHE A 252 -13.94 -11.55 18.24
C PHE A 252 -13.13 -12.36 17.21
N LEU A 253 -12.72 -13.58 17.57
CA LEU A 253 -11.97 -14.46 16.69
C LEU A 253 -12.81 -14.85 15.48
N ASP A 254 -14.05 -15.30 15.69
CA ASP A 254 -14.96 -15.75 14.63
C ASP A 254 -15.18 -14.68 13.57
N MET A 255 -15.56 -13.47 14.00
CA MET A 255 -15.83 -12.36 13.08
C MET A 255 -14.60 -11.97 12.25
N LEU A 256 -13.41 -12.00 12.86
CA LEU A 256 -12.19 -11.60 12.18
C LEU A 256 -11.67 -12.68 11.23
N LEU A 257 -11.79 -13.96 11.60
CA LEU A 257 -11.50 -15.07 10.68
C LEU A 257 -12.47 -15.07 9.50
N GLU A 258 -13.76 -14.83 9.71
CA GLU A 258 -14.73 -14.69 8.63
C GLU A 258 -14.37 -13.53 7.70
N GLY A 259 -14.06 -12.35 8.26
CA GLY A 259 -13.64 -11.18 7.48
C GLY A 259 -12.35 -11.42 6.68
N LEU A 260 -11.35 -12.08 7.28
CA LEU A 260 -10.10 -12.44 6.61
C LEU A 260 -10.31 -13.47 5.49
N ALA A 261 -11.25 -14.42 5.67
CA ALA A 261 -11.60 -15.40 4.65
C ALA A 261 -12.34 -14.75 3.46
N LEU A 262 -13.30 -13.86 3.74
CA LEU A 262 -14.01 -13.09 2.71
C LEU A 262 -13.06 -12.23 1.87
N THR A 263 -11.97 -11.75 2.49
CA THR A 263 -10.94 -10.94 1.84
C THR A 263 -9.73 -11.75 1.38
N ARG A 264 -9.79 -13.08 1.43
CA ARG A 264 -8.76 -14.03 0.94
C ARG A 264 -7.37 -13.86 1.54
N PHE A 265 -7.27 -13.23 2.70
CA PHE A 265 -6.02 -13.24 3.48
C PHE A 265 -5.79 -14.59 4.13
N ILE A 266 -6.86 -15.32 4.40
CA ILE A 266 -6.82 -16.72 4.83
C ILE A 266 -7.75 -17.57 3.96
N VAL A 267 -7.49 -18.86 3.90
CA VAL A 267 -8.39 -19.88 3.37
C VAL A 267 -9.02 -20.61 4.55
N ARG A 268 -10.32 -20.86 4.46
CA ARG A 268 -11.05 -21.71 5.41
C ARG A 268 -11.48 -23.00 4.71
N GLU A 269 -11.05 -24.13 5.24
CA GLU A 269 -11.45 -25.46 4.78
C GLU A 269 -12.02 -26.24 5.98
N GLY A 270 -13.36 -26.36 6.02
CA GLY A 270 -14.06 -26.90 7.18
C GLY A 270 -13.81 -26.05 8.43
N ASP A 271 -13.18 -26.66 9.44
CA ASP A 271 -12.80 -26.05 10.71
C ASP A 271 -11.32 -25.66 10.78
N THR A 272 -10.63 -25.69 9.63
CA THR A 272 -9.23 -25.28 9.54
C THR A 272 -9.07 -23.98 8.77
N TYR A 273 -8.03 -23.23 9.16
CA TYR A 273 -7.68 -21.93 8.62
C TYR A 273 -6.21 -21.91 8.27
N GLN A 274 -5.86 -21.37 7.10
CA GLN A 274 -4.49 -21.25 6.62
C GLN A 274 -4.29 -19.87 5.99
N LEU A 275 -3.08 -19.33 5.99
CA LEU A 275 -2.77 -18.12 5.23
C LEU A 275 -3.10 -18.30 3.73
N GLY A 276 -3.55 -17.23 3.09
CA GLY A 276 -3.91 -17.24 1.68
C GLY A 276 -2.74 -17.67 0.77
N PRO A 277 -2.98 -18.38 -0.34
CA PRO A 277 -1.92 -18.77 -1.26
C PRO A 277 -1.15 -17.55 -1.80
N GLY A 278 0.18 -17.56 -1.64
CA GLY A 278 1.05 -16.45 -2.03
C GLY A 278 1.03 -15.27 -1.06
N PHE A 279 0.67 -15.49 0.21
CA PHE A 279 0.67 -14.47 1.27
C PHE A 279 2.03 -13.75 1.41
N ASP A 280 3.12 -14.48 1.21
CA ASP A 280 4.50 -13.98 1.18
C ASP A 280 4.74 -12.95 0.06
N GLN A 281 3.95 -12.98 -1.02
CA GLN A 281 4.05 -12.08 -2.16
C GLN A 281 3.14 -10.85 -2.04
N TYR A 282 2.25 -10.81 -1.04
CA TYR A 282 1.34 -9.68 -0.84
C TYR A 282 2.12 -8.40 -0.56
N GLN A 283 1.68 -7.27 -1.12
CA GLN A 283 2.37 -5.99 -0.99
C GLN A 283 1.55 -5.01 -0.16
N HIS A 284 2.18 -4.30 0.78
CA HIS A 284 1.60 -3.10 1.36
C HIS A 284 1.73 -1.95 0.36
N VAL A 285 0.60 -1.37 -0.03
CA VAL A 285 0.52 -0.36 -1.08
C VAL A 285 -0.28 0.88 -0.65
N THR A 286 -0.22 1.94 -1.44
CA THR A 286 -1.31 2.91 -1.56
C THR A 286 -2.00 2.71 -2.91
N PHE A 287 -3.34 2.69 -2.91
CA PHE A 287 -4.14 2.77 -4.12
C PHE A 287 -4.42 4.22 -4.53
N TYR A 288 -4.34 4.49 -5.83
CA TYR A 288 -4.70 5.77 -6.45
C TYR A 288 -5.77 5.53 -7.50
N GLN A 289 -6.82 6.34 -7.40
CA GLN A 289 -7.77 6.49 -8.49
C GLN A 289 -7.08 7.12 -9.70
N LEU A 290 -7.64 6.90 -10.89
CA LEU A 290 -7.00 7.33 -12.15
C LEU A 290 -6.72 8.84 -12.19
N GLY A 291 -7.66 9.66 -11.73
CA GLY A 291 -7.51 11.12 -11.70
C GLY A 291 -6.51 11.64 -10.65
N ASP A 292 -6.12 10.83 -9.67
CA ASP A 292 -5.20 11.21 -8.61
C ASP A 292 -3.75 10.81 -8.91
N TYR A 293 -3.53 9.69 -9.61
CA TYR A 293 -2.19 9.23 -9.97
C TYR A 293 -1.47 10.23 -10.89
N SER A 294 -2.18 10.79 -11.87
CA SER A 294 -1.66 11.77 -12.82
C SER A 294 -1.20 13.09 -12.16
N LYS A 295 -1.67 13.40 -10.95
CA LYS A 295 -1.27 14.60 -10.20
C LYS A 295 0.01 14.41 -9.39
N ARG A 296 0.36 13.16 -9.07
CA ARG A 296 1.51 12.83 -8.20
C ARG A 296 2.78 12.46 -8.98
N HIS A 297 2.60 11.96 -10.21
CA HIS A 297 3.69 11.50 -11.06
C HIS A 297 3.94 12.41 -12.29
N ARG A 298 3.39 13.63 -12.28
CA ARG A 298 3.79 14.72 -13.17
C ARG A 298 4.82 15.62 -12.49
#